data_AF-A0AAU5DAN3-F1
#
_entry.id   AF-A0AAU5DAN3-F1
#
_cell.length_a   1.000
_cell.length_b   1.000
_cell.length_c   1.000
_cell.angle_alpha   90.00
_cell.angle_beta   90.00
_cell.angle_gamma   90.00
#
_symmetry.space_group_name_H-M   'P 1'
#
loop_
_entity.id
_entity.type
_entity.pdbx_description
1 polymer ?
#
loop_
_entity_poly.entity_id
_entity_poly.type
_entity_poly.pdbx_seq_one_letter_code
_entity_poly.pdbx_strand_id
1 'polypeptide(L)'
;MTTRGVLYVHSAPRALCPHVEWAVAAVLGARVHLDWIRQPASPGTWRAEFSWKAEAGTASKLASALRGWHLLRFEVTAEPCATAEGERYSSTPELGIFHAVTGMHGDILIPEDRLRAALARAAGGETDLEAEIAMLLGKPWDDELEPFRYAGEGAPVRWLHQVV
;
A
#
# COMPACT_ATOMS: atom_id res chain seq x y z
N MET A 1 -2.58 -15.94 14.66
CA MET A 1 -3.48 -16.16 13.51
C MET A 1 -2.83 -15.58 12.27
N THR A 2 -2.98 -16.23 11.12
CA THR A 2 -2.38 -15.78 9.86
C THR A 2 -3.36 -14.97 9.01
N THR A 3 -2.88 -13.90 8.39
CA THR A 3 -3.53 -13.17 7.29
C THR A 3 -2.71 -13.32 6.00
N ARG A 4 -3.26 -12.87 4.89
CA ARG A 4 -2.59 -12.77 3.59
C ARG A 4 -2.81 -11.38 3.01
N GLY A 5 -1.96 -11.01 2.07
CA GLY A 5 -1.99 -9.70 1.49
C GLY A 5 -1.08 -9.59 0.28
N VAL A 6 -1.01 -8.40 -0.29
CA VAL A 6 -0.16 -8.12 -1.44
C VAL A 6 0.67 -6.87 -1.17
N LEU A 7 1.96 -6.94 -1.49
CA LEU A 7 2.83 -5.78 -1.67
C LEU A 7 2.83 -5.43 -3.15
N TYR A 8 2.39 -4.22 -3.48
CA TYR A 8 2.55 -3.62 -4.80
C TYR A 8 3.69 -2.62 -4.73
N VAL A 9 4.75 -2.82 -5.52
CA VAL A 9 5.75 -1.79 -5.77
C VAL A 9 5.41 -1.15 -7.09
N HIS A 10 4.93 0.09 -7.05
CA HIS A 10 4.49 0.83 -8.24
C HIS A 10 5.66 1.48 -8.98
N SER A 11 6.65 1.99 -8.25
CA SER A 11 7.88 2.51 -8.85
C SER A 11 9.04 2.44 -7.88
N ALA A 12 10.14 1.83 -8.30
CA ALA A 12 11.42 1.83 -7.63
C ALA A 12 12.57 2.07 -8.64
N PRO A 13 13.52 2.96 -8.37
CA PRO A 13 14.81 2.97 -9.07
C PRO A 13 15.47 1.60 -9.05
N ARG A 14 16.15 1.21 -10.14
CA ARG A 14 16.77 -0.12 -10.25
C ARG A 14 17.70 -0.47 -9.08
N ALA A 15 18.42 0.53 -8.56
CA ALA A 15 19.33 0.35 -7.42
C ALA A 15 18.61 0.00 -6.11
N LEU A 16 17.33 0.38 -5.96
CA LEU A 16 16.54 0.07 -4.77
C LEU A 16 15.90 -1.32 -4.81
N CYS A 17 15.79 -1.96 -5.98
CA CYS A 17 15.15 -3.28 -6.11
C CYS A 17 15.70 -4.35 -5.13
N PRO A 18 17.03 -4.55 -5.00
CA PRO A 18 17.56 -5.54 -4.06
C PRO A 18 17.33 -5.16 -2.59
N HIS A 19 17.28 -3.86 -2.28
CA HIS A 19 17.02 -3.38 -0.92
C HIS A 19 15.57 -3.61 -0.52
N VAL A 20 14.63 -3.42 -1.44
CA VAL A 20 13.22 -3.75 -1.23
C VAL A 20 13.09 -5.25 -0.94
N GLU A 21 13.69 -6.13 -1.75
CA GLU A 21 13.68 -7.58 -1.49
C GLU A 21 14.25 -7.91 -0.09
N TRP A 22 15.36 -7.29 0.29
CA TRP A 22 15.98 -7.50 1.60
C TRP A 22 15.10 -7.06 2.76
N ALA A 23 14.46 -5.89 2.67
CA ALA A 23 13.56 -5.39 3.71
C ALA A 23 12.31 -6.28 3.84
N VAL A 24 11.72 -6.70 2.73
CA VAL A 24 10.55 -7.60 2.73
C VAL A 24 10.94 -8.97 3.29
N ALA A 25 12.09 -9.52 2.90
CA ALA A 25 12.61 -10.77 3.44
C ALA A 25 12.85 -10.70 4.96
N ALA A 26 13.39 -9.57 5.45
CA ALA A 26 13.62 -9.36 6.88
C ALA A 26 12.31 -9.33 7.68
N VAL A 27 11.26 -8.70 7.16
CA VAL A 27 9.94 -8.68 7.81
C VAL A 27 9.26 -10.05 7.79
N LEU A 28 9.35 -10.78 6.67
CA LEU A 28 8.69 -12.08 6.50
C LEU A 28 9.48 -13.25 7.11
N GLY A 29 10.75 -13.05 7.46
CA GLY A 29 11.62 -14.11 7.98
C GLY A 29 11.92 -15.22 6.96
N ALA A 30 11.77 -14.93 5.66
CA ALA A 30 11.92 -15.90 4.58
C ALA A 30 12.63 -15.26 3.38
N ARG A 31 13.20 -16.10 2.51
CA ARG A 31 13.77 -15.62 1.24
C ARG A 31 12.64 -15.09 0.36
N VAL A 32 12.81 -13.87 -0.13
CA VAL A 32 11.86 -13.19 -1.02
C VAL A 32 12.57 -12.90 -2.33
N HIS A 33 11.89 -13.19 -3.44
CA HIS A 33 12.30 -12.76 -4.76
C HIS A 33 11.11 -12.05 -5.41
N LEU A 34 11.37 -10.86 -5.94
CA LEU A 34 10.39 -10.02 -6.61
C LEU A 34 10.63 -10.08 -8.12
N ASP A 35 9.58 -10.40 -8.87
CA ASP A 35 9.61 -10.39 -10.33
C ASP A 35 9.52 -8.94 -10.84
N TRP A 36 10.67 -8.28 -10.89
CA TRP A 36 10.76 -6.88 -11.32
C TRP A 36 10.55 -6.71 -12.82
N ILE A 37 9.62 -5.85 -13.20
CA ILE A 37 9.40 -5.40 -14.58
C ILE A 37 9.56 -3.89 -14.70
N ARG A 38 9.86 -3.38 -15.89
CA ARG A 38 9.95 -1.93 -16.13
C ARG A 38 8.57 -1.30 -15.94
N GLN A 39 8.51 -0.13 -15.30
CA GLN A 39 7.28 0.63 -15.11
C GLN A 39 7.07 1.61 -16.28
N PRO A 40 6.05 1.41 -17.16
CA PRO A 40 5.84 2.29 -18.31
C PRO A 40 5.47 3.73 -17.94
N ALA A 41 4.75 3.94 -16.82
CA ALA A 41 4.33 5.26 -16.38
C ALA A 41 5.49 6.15 -15.88
N SER A 42 6.64 5.55 -15.55
CA SER A 42 7.81 6.28 -15.04
C SER A 42 9.12 5.64 -15.53
N PRO A 43 9.63 6.09 -16.70
CA PRO A 43 10.84 5.56 -17.29
C PRO A 43 12.04 5.57 -16.33
N GLY A 44 12.80 4.48 -16.33
CA GLY A 44 13.94 4.29 -15.42
C GLY A 44 13.57 3.65 -14.06
N THR A 45 12.27 3.47 -13.80
CA THR A 45 11.79 2.76 -12.60
C THR A 45 11.25 1.37 -12.93
N TRP A 46 11.10 0.58 -11.87
CA TRP A 46 10.67 -0.81 -11.90
C TRP A 46 9.48 -1.00 -10.96
N ARG A 47 8.62 -1.96 -11.30
CA ARG A 47 7.49 -2.39 -10.49
C ARG A 47 7.58 -3.88 -10.21
N ALA A 48 6.93 -4.32 -9.16
CA ALA A 48 6.80 -5.73 -8.79
C ALA A 48 5.56 -5.92 -7.92
N GLU A 49 5.06 -7.15 -7.88
CA GLU A 49 3.94 -7.54 -7.02
C GLU A 49 4.30 -8.80 -6.25
N PHE A 50 3.92 -8.87 -4.98
CA PHE A 50 4.27 -9.98 -4.11
C PHE A 50 3.15 -10.33 -3.15
N SER A 51 2.55 -11.49 -3.38
CA SER A 51 1.59 -12.08 -2.45
C SER A 51 2.32 -12.68 -1.26
N TRP A 52 1.85 -12.38 -0.05
CA TRP A 52 2.44 -12.85 1.19
C TRP A 52 1.38 -13.43 2.12
N LYS A 53 1.81 -14.29 3.05
CA LYS A 53 0.99 -14.84 4.12
C LYS A 53 1.82 -14.87 5.40
N ALA A 54 1.34 -14.23 6.45
CA ALA A 54 2.07 -14.04 7.70
C ALA A 54 1.12 -13.73 8.86
N GLU A 55 1.65 -13.40 10.04
CA GLU A 55 0.85 -12.97 11.20
C GLU A 55 0.14 -11.62 10.95
N ALA A 56 -0.97 -11.38 11.67
CA ALA A 56 -1.63 -10.08 11.68
C ALA A 56 -0.65 -8.97 12.10
N GLY A 57 -0.76 -7.79 11.49
CA GLY A 57 0.20 -6.68 11.66
C GLY A 57 1.44 -6.77 10.78
N THR A 58 1.59 -7.79 9.94
CA THR A 58 2.71 -7.85 8.98
C THR A 58 2.65 -6.72 7.95
N ALA A 59 1.46 -6.28 7.51
CA ALA A 59 1.33 -5.17 6.57
C ALA A 59 1.91 -3.86 7.13
N SER A 60 1.62 -3.54 8.39
CA SER A 60 2.18 -2.36 9.05
C SER A 60 3.72 -2.45 9.20
N LYS A 61 4.25 -3.65 9.48
CA LYS A 61 5.70 -3.91 9.52
C LYS A 61 6.34 -3.72 8.14
N LEU A 62 5.72 -4.24 7.08
CA LEU A 62 6.18 -4.04 5.69
C LEU A 62 6.18 -2.56 5.32
N ALA A 63 5.06 -1.85 5.53
CA ALA A 63 4.97 -0.42 5.24
C ALA A 63 6.03 0.38 6.02
N SER A 64 6.25 0.04 7.29
CA SER A 64 7.26 0.68 8.13
C SER A 64 8.69 0.43 7.64
N ALA A 65 8.99 -0.77 7.16
CA ALA A 65 10.31 -1.11 6.62
C ALA A 65 10.62 -0.39 5.31
N LEU A 66 9.59 -0.11 4.50
CA LEU A 66 9.72 0.49 3.17
C LEU A 66 9.66 2.03 3.18
N ARG A 67 9.10 2.66 4.21
CA ARG A 67 8.85 4.12 4.28
C ARG A 67 10.10 5.01 4.17
N GLY A 68 11.28 4.46 4.44
CA GLY A 68 12.53 5.21 4.51
C GLY A 68 13.13 5.62 3.16
N TRP A 69 12.51 5.23 2.05
CA TRP A 69 13.06 5.45 0.71
C TRP A 69 12.20 6.42 -0.11
N HIS A 70 12.67 7.66 -0.21
CA HIS A 70 11.96 8.79 -0.83
C HIS A 70 11.62 8.62 -2.32
N LEU A 71 12.15 7.62 -3.01
CA LEU A 71 11.85 7.36 -4.43
C LEU A 71 10.92 6.16 -4.64
N LEU A 72 10.45 5.53 -3.56
CA LEU A 72 9.59 4.36 -3.62
C LEU A 72 8.12 4.76 -3.60
N ARG A 73 7.36 4.24 -4.57
CA ARG A 73 5.89 4.20 -4.53
C ARG A 73 5.46 2.77 -4.30
N PHE A 74 4.66 2.54 -3.26
CA PHE A 74 4.20 1.19 -2.94
C PHE A 74 2.85 1.20 -2.25
N GLU A 75 2.18 0.05 -2.30
CA GLU A 75 1.00 -0.24 -1.50
C GLU A 75 1.18 -1.59 -0.79
N VAL A 76 0.63 -1.70 0.41
CA VAL A 76 0.56 -2.98 1.13
C VAL A 76 -0.88 -3.19 1.56
N THR A 77 -1.45 -4.32 1.18
CA THR A 77 -2.79 -4.73 1.62
C THR A 77 -2.69 -5.92 2.55
N ALA A 78 -3.63 -6.03 3.48
CA ALA A 78 -3.89 -7.24 4.26
C ALA A 78 -5.39 -7.53 4.27
N GLU A 79 -5.75 -8.79 4.05
CA GLU A 79 -7.13 -9.25 4.21
C GLU A 79 -7.53 -9.31 5.69
N PRO A 80 -8.82 -9.10 6.02
CA PRO A 80 -9.32 -9.31 7.37
C PRO A 80 -9.16 -10.78 7.77
N CYS A 81 -8.95 -11.02 9.06
CA CYS A 81 -8.86 -12.35 9.66
C CYS A 81 -9.59 -12.38 11.01
N ALA A 82 -9.65 -13.55 11.64
CA ALA A 82 -10.40 -13.73 12.90
C ALA A 82 -9.95 -12.81 14.07
N THR A 83 -8.77 -12.19 13.97
CA THR A 83 -8.19 -11.36 15.06
C THR A 83 -7.85 -9.94 14.63
N ALA A 84 -8.07 -9.56 13.37
CA ALA A 84 -7.71 -8.25 12.85
C ALA A 84 -8.55 -7.89 11.64
N GLU A 85 -8.89 -6.61 11.52
CA GLU A 85 -9.49 -6.03 10.33
C GLU A 85 -8.52 -6.05 9.14
N GLY A 86 -9.03 -5.78 7.94
CA GLY A 86 -8.19 -5.56 6.77
C GLY A 86 -7.45 -4.23 6.87
N GLU A 87 -6.31 -4.13 6.18
CA GLU A 87 -5.49 -2.92 6.18
C GLU A 87 -5.06 -2.59 4.74
N ARG A 88 -5.02 -1.29 4.43
CA ARG A 88 -4.42 -0.74 3.22
C ARG A 88 -3.44 0.36 3.60
N TYR A 89 -2.21 0.22 3.13
CA TYR A 89 -1.17 1.23 3.20
C TYR A 89 -0.84 1.67 1.78
N SER A 90 -0.78 2.98 1.54
CA SER A 90 -0.34 3.55 0.27
C SER A 90 0.76 4.57 0.57
N SER A 91 1.88 4.51 -0.15
CA SER A 91 3.02 5.39 0.09
C SER A 91 3.45 6.05 -1.20
N THR A 92 3.60 7.37 -1.14
CA THR A 92 4.20 8.14 -2.23
C THR A 92 5.35 9.02 -1.75
N PRO A 93 6.30 9.39 -2.63
CA PRO A 93 7.38 10.30 -2.32
C PRO A 93 6.94 11.64 -1.70
N GLU A 94 5.86 12.21 -2.22
CA GLU A 94 5.42 13.57 -1.85
C GLU A 94 4.49 13.56 -0.63
N LEU A 95 3.55 12.61 -0.58
CA LEU A 95 2.50 12.58 0.44
C LEU A 95 2.86 11.72 1.66
N GLY A 96 3.90 10.89 1.56
CA GLY A 96 4.26 9.92 2.60
C GLY A 96 3.27 8.76 2.65
N ILE A 97 3.02 8.22 3.85
CA ILE A 97 2.15 7.05 4.04
C ILE A 97 0.72 7.46 4.39
N PHE A 98 -0.22 6.94 3.62
CA PHE A 98 -1.62 6.80 3.98
C PHE A 98 -1.90 5.40 4.54
N HIS A 99 -2.79 5.34 5.54
CA HIS A 99 -3.26 4.10 6.13
C HIS A 99 -4.78 4.15 6.30
N ALA A 100 -5.45 3.10 5.84
CA ALA A 100 -6.87 2.85 6.03
C ALA A 100 -7.12 1.44 6.54
N VAL A 101 -8.06 1.32 7.49
CA VAL A 101 -8.66 0.03 7.84
C VAL A 101 -9.73 -0.27 6.79
N THR A 102 -9.76 -1.51 6.30
CA THR A 102 -10.73 -1.95 5.29
C THR A 102 -11.65 -3.01 5.86
N GLY A 103 -12.96 -2.84 5.66
CA GLY A 103 -13.98 -3.81 6.01
C GLY A 103 -13.93 -5.06 5.13
N MET A 104 -14.78 -6.04 5.45
CA MET A 104 -14.86 -7.33 4.71
C MET A 104 -15.21 -7.17 3.22
N HIS A 105 -15.80 -6.04 2.84
CA HIS A 105 -16.18 -5.73 1.46
C HIS A 105 -15.19 -4.80 0.75
N GLY A 106 -14.07 -4.44 1.39
CA GLY A 106 -13.06 -3.54 0.86
C GLY A 106 -13.39 -2.06 1.02
N ASP A 107 -14.46 -1.73 1.74
CA ASP A 107 -14.81 -0.37 2.13
C ASP A 107 -13.83 0.20 3.17
N ILE A 108 -13.50 1.48 3.07
CA ILE A 108 -12.66 2.16 4.06
C ILE A 108 -13.50 2.48 5.29
N LEU A 109 -13.04 2.02 6.45
CA LEU A 109 -13.63 2.35 7.74
C LEU A 109 -12.99 3.62 8.30
N ILE A 110 -13.80 4.67 8.49
CA ILE A 110 -13.36 5.93 9.09
C ILE A 110 -13.91 6.00 10.53
N PRO A 111 -13.04 6.06 11.56
CA PRO A 111 -13.47 6.24 12.94
C PRO A 111 -14.25 7.54 13.15
N GLU A 112 -15.28 7.52 14.00
CA GLU A 112 -16.14 8.68 14.24
C GLU A 112 -15.34 9.92 14.70
N ASP A 113 -14.30 9.74 15.50
CA ASP A 113 -13.47 10.84 15.98
C ASP A 113 -12.70 11.54 14.86
N ARG A 114 -12.32 10.80 13.80
CA ARG A 114 -11.69 11.41 12.63
C ARG A 114 -12.69 12.26 11.84
N LEU A 115 -13.94 11.83 11.74
CA LEU A 115 -15.02 12.63 11.14
C LEU A 115 -15.32 13.89 11.95
N ARG A 116 -15.40 13.77 13.29
CA ARG A 116 -15.58 14.93 14.18
C ARG A 116 -14.43 15.91 14.06
N ALA A 117 -13.19 15.43 13.99
CA ALA A 117 -12.00 16.27 13.82
C ALA A 117 -11.98 17.00 12.46
N ALA A 118 -12.33 16.30 11.37
CA ALA A 118 -12.49 16.91 10.05
C ALA A 118 -13.54 18.02 10.05
N LEU A 119 -14.72 17.76 10.64
CA LEU A 119 -15.78 18.75 10.74
C LEU A 119 -15.36 19.97 11.56
N ALA A 120 -14.63 19.77 12.66
CA ALA A 120 -14.12 20.86 13.50
C ALA A 120 -13.13 21.76 12.75
N ARG A 121 -12.17 21.18 11.99
CA ARG A 121 -11.24 21.94 11.15
C ARG A 121 -11.96 22.73 10.07
N ALA A 122 -12.93 22.11 9.41
CA ALA A 122 -13.73 22.76 8.38
C ALA A 122 -14.56 23.92 8.94
N ALA A 123 -15.22 23.74 10.09
CA ALA A 123 -15.97 24.80 10.76
C ALA A 123 -15.06 25.95 11.26
N GLY A 124 -13.81 25.64 11.61
CA GLY A 124 -12.79 26.62 11.98
C GLY A 124 -12.19 27.40 10.79
N GLY A 125 -12.52 27.01 9.55
CA GLY A 125 -12.00 27.65 8.34
C GLY A 125 -10.54 27.29 8.00
N GLU A 126 -9.98 26.23 8.60
CA GLU A 126 -8.63 25.75 8.28
C GLU A 126 -8.56 25.14 6.86
N THR A 127 -9.66 24.51 6.43
CA THR A 127 -9.83 23.87 5.12
C THR A 127 -11.34 23.72 4.84
N ASP A 128 -11.71 23.28 3.64
CA ASP A 128 -13.08 22.86 3.37
C ASP A 128 -13.34 21.40 3.82
N LEU A 129 -14.62 21.07 4.05
CA LEU A 129 -15.02 19.73 4.46
C LEU A 129 -14.77 18.68 3.36
N GLU A 130 -14.85 19.10 2.10
CA GLU A 130 -14.65 18.21 0.95
C GLU A 130 -13.21 17.70 0.88
N ALA A 131 -12.22 18.58 1.06
CA ALA A 131 -10.81 18.22 1.12
C ALA A 131 -10.49 17.32 2.32
N GLU A 132 -11.11 17.58 3.47
CA GLU A 132 -10.96 16.70 4.64
C GLU A 132 -11.47 15.29 4.38
N ILE A 133 -12.64 15.16 3.75
CA ILE A 133 -13.20 13.87 3.34
C ILE A 133 -12.28 13.20 2.31
N ALA A 134 -11.78 13.95 1.33
CA ALA A 134 -10.83 13.43 0.33
C ALA A 134 -9.55 12.88 0.99
N MET A 135 -9.00 13.59 1.97
CA MET A 135 -7.84 13.15 2.74
C MET A 135 -8.12 11.89 3.57
N LEU A 136 -9.28 11.83 4.24
CA LEU A 136 -9.69 10.65 5.01
C LEU A 136 -9.86 9.40 4.13
N LEU A 137 -10.32 9.58 2.89
CA LEU A 137 -10.46 8.51 1.90
C LEU A 137 -9.15 8.15 1.19
N GLY A 138 -8.07 8.92 1.40
CA GLY A 138 -6.78 8.70 0.75
C GLY A 138 -6.75 9.11 -0.72
N LYS A 139 -7.70 9.95 -1.17
CA LYS A 139 -7.84 10.35 -2.57
C LYS A 139 -6.55 10.90 -3.20
N PRO A 140 -5.75 11.76 -2.54
CA PRO A 140 -4.51 12.25 -3.14
C PRO A 140 -3.47 11.15 -3.43
N TRP A 141 -3.41 10.11 -2.58
CA TRP A 141 -2.56 8.95 -2.83
C TRP A 141 -3.08 8.12 -3.99
N ASP A 142 -4.40 7.88 -4.04
CA ASP A 142 -5.01 7.18 -5.15
C ASP A 142 -4.77 7.92 -6.48
N ASP A 143 -4.99 9.23 -6.52
CA ASP A 143 -4.76 10.06 -7.72
C ASP A 143 -3.29 10.01 -8.20
N GLU A 144 -2.31 9.99 -7.29
CA GLU A 144 -0.88 9.87 -7.67
C GLU A 144 -0.53 8.45 -8.15
N LEU A 145 -1.08 7.41 -7.51
CA LEU A 145 -0.75 6.00 -7.81
C LEU A 145 -1.51 5.46 -9.02
N GLU A 146 -2.66 6.02 -9.37
CA GLU A 146 -3.55 5.53 -10.42
C GLU A 146 -2.85 5.35 -11.78
N PRO A 147 -2.01 6.29 -12.28
CA PRO A 147 -1.28 6.10 -13.54
C PRO A 147 -0.35 4.88 -13.51
N PHE A 148 0.23 4.56 -12.34
CA PHE A 148 1.12 3.41 -12.16
C PHE A 148 0.35 2.08 -12.10
N ARG A 149 -0.88 2.09 -11.57
CA ARG A 149 -1.78 0.92 -11.55
C ARG A 149 -2.17 0.52 -12.98
N TYR A 150 -2.71 1.45 -13.76
CA TYR A 150 -3.15 1.20 -15.15
C TYR A 150 -2.02 0.77 -16.09
N ALA A 151 -0.83 1.36 -15.95
CA ALA A 151 0.34 0.97 -16.74
C ALA A 151 0.79 -0.49 -16.50
N GLY A 152 0.19 -1.19 -15.52
CA GLY A 152 0.40 -2.60 -15.21
C GLY A 152 -0.54 -3.58 -15.88
N GLU A 153 -1.61 -3.13 -16.55
CA GLU A 153 -2.62 -4.04 -17.13
C GLU A 153 -2.08 -4.98 -18.23
N GLY A 154 -0.82 -4.83 -18.65
CA GLY A 154 -0.10 -5.75 -19.54
C GLY A 154 0.96 -6.64 -18.88
N ALA A 155 1.11 -6.57 -17.55
CA ALA A 155 2.05 -7.42 -16.82
C ALA A 155 1.57 -8.87 -16.79
N PRO A 156 2.45 -9.87 -16.98
CA PRO A 156 2.04 -11.28 -16.99
C PRO A 156 1.42 -11.69 -15.66
N VAL A 157 0.11 -11.98 -15.67
CA VAL A 157 -0.63 -12.50 -14.51
C VAL A 157 -0.24 -13.96 -14.29
N ARG A 158 0.42 -14.27 -13.17
CA ARG A 158 0.72 -15.66 -12.79
C ARG A 158 -0.35 -16.18 -11.84
N TRP A 159 -1.21 -17.08 -12.34
CA TRP A 159 -2.14 -17.83 -11.51
C TRP A 159 -1.37 -18.67 -10.48
N LEU A 160 -1.64 -18.47 -9.18
CA LEU A 160 -1.10 -19.33 -8.13
C LEU A 160 -1.81 -20.70 -8.19
N HIS A 161 -1.06 -21.76 -8.49
CA HIS A 161 -1.53 -23.12 -8.29
C HIS A 161 -1.49 -23.47 -6.80
N GLN A 162 -2.66 -23.86 -6.26
CA GLN A 162 -2.77 -24.44 -4.93
C GLN A 162 -2.11 -25.82 -4.94
N VAL A 163 -0.99 -25.97 -4.26
CA VAL A 163 -0.45 -27.28 -3.91
C VAL A 163 -1.20 -27.75 -2.67
N VAL A 164 -1.98 -28.81 -2.82
CA VAL A 164 -2.65 -29.55 -1.73
C VAL A 164 -1.63 -30.39 -0.99
#